data_AF-X1V5A8-F1
#
_entry.id   AF-X1V5A8-F1
#
_cell.length_a   1.000
_cell.length_b   1.000
_cell.length_c   1.000
_cell.angle_alpha   90.00
_cell.angle_beta   90.00
_cell.angle_gamma   90.00
#
_symmetry.space_group_name_H-M   'P 1'
#
loop_
_entity.id
_entity.type
_entity.pdbx_description
1 polymer ?
#
loop_
_entity_poly.entity_id
_entity_poly.type
_entity_poly.pdbx_seq_one_letter_code
_entity_poly.pdbx_strand_id
1 'polypeptide(L)' 'VNQTRAAEILGVTRMTIWNWIKEGKLQVVIVAGLRMIPQSEVERVKREIKEQATED' A
#
# COMPACT_ATOMS: atom_id res chain seq x y z
N VAL A 1 -6.45 -4.26 -5.05
CA VAL A 1 -7.21 -4.27 -3.78
C VAL A 1 -7.65 -2.86 -3.38
N ASN A 2 -8.62 -2.71 -2.49
CA ASN A 2 -8.98 -1.39 -1.93
C ASN A 2 -8.01 -1.00 -0.78
N GLN A 3 -8.14 0.23 -0.26
CA GLN A 3 -7.26 0.76 0.78
C GLN A 3 -7.33 -0.03 2.10
N THR A 4 -8.52 -0.46 2.53
CA THR A 4 -8.70 -1.25 3.76
C THR A 4 -7.95 -2.58 3.64
N ARG A 5 -8.11 -3.29 2.52
CA ARG A 5 -7.45 -4.56 2.30
C ARG A 5 -5.93 -4.41 2.18
N ALA A 6 -5.45 -3.35 1.56
CA ALA A 6 -4.02 -3.06 1.52
C ALA A 6 -3.44 -2.82 2.92
N ALA A 7 -4.15 -2.09 3.78
CA ALA A 7 -3.77 -1.85 5.16
C ALA A 7 -3.64 -3.17 5.96
N GLU A 8 -4.60 -4.08 5.82
CA GLU A 8 -4.56 -5.41 6.43
C GLU A 8 -3.36 -6.25 5.96
N ILE A 9 -3.10 -6.27 4.65
CA ILE A 9 -1.99 -7.06 4.07
C ILE A 9 -0.63 -6.53 4.53
N LEU A 10 -0.50 -5.21 4.64
CA LEU A 10 0.75 -4.53 5.00
C LEU A 10 0.95 -4.37 6.51
N GLY A 11 -0.06 -4.72 7.33
CA GLY A 11 0.02 -4.58 8.79
C GLY A 11 0.08 -3.12 9.25
N VAL A 12 -0.52 -2.19 8.50
CA VAL A 12 -0.52 -0.75 8.80
C VAL A 12 -1.94 -0.20 8.94
N THR A 13 -2.06 1.04 9.41
CA THR A 13 -3.36 1.70 9.48
C THR A 13 -3.83 2.17 8.09
N ARG A 14 -5.15 2.30 7.91
CA ARG A 14 -5.70 2.91 6.68
C ARG A 14 -5.24 4.37 6.49
N MET A 15 -4.99 5.09 7.59
CA MET A 15 -4.44 6.46 7.53
C MET A 15 -3.05 6.47 6.90
N THR A 16 -2.20 5.50 7.28
CA THR A 16 -0.87 5.30 6.68
C THR A 16 -0.96 5.09 5.17
N ILE A 17 -1.88 4.22 4.71
CA ILE A 17 -2.13 4.00 3.28
C ILE A 17 -2.54 5.32 2.59
N TRP A 18 -3.44 6.09 3.19
CA TRP A 18 -3.87 7.37 2.62
C TRP A 18 -2.72 8.38 2.52
N ASN A 19 -1.87 8.47 3.55
CA ASN A 19 -0.68 9.32 3.53
C ASN A 19 0.30 8.90 2.43
N TRP A 20 0.59 7.61 2.29
CA TRP A 20 1.48 7.12 1.22
C TRP A 20 0.94 7.38 -0.18
N ILE A 21 -0.38 7.27 -0.38
CA ILE A 21 -1.01 7.66 -1.65
C ILE A 21 -0.83 9.16 -1.89
N LYS A 22 -1.06 10.00 -0.87
CA LYS A 22 -0.92 11.46 -0.96
C LYS A 22 0.53 11.89 -1.23
N GLU A 23 1.49 11.17 -0.65
CA GLU A 23 2.93 11.40 -0.82
C GLU A 23 3.49 10.79 -2.12
N GLY A 24 2.68 10.05 -2.89
CA GLY A 24 3.13 9.39 -4.12
C GLY A 24 3.98 8.14 -3.90
N LYS A 25 4.05 7.64 -2.67
CA LYS A 25 4.80 6.42 -2.28
C LYS A 25 4.05 5.13 -2.61
N LEU A 26 2.74 5.22 -2.87
CA LEU A 26 1.89 4.09 -3.22
C LEU A 26 1.09 4.41 -4.48
N GLN A 27 1.31 3.64 -5.54
CA GLN A 27 0.58 3.79 -6.79
C GLN A 27 -0.87 3.30 -6.68
N VAL A 28 -1.77 4.05 -7.30
CA VAL A 28 -3.20 3.73 -7.39
C VAL A 28 -3.69 3.86 -8.82
N VAL A 29 -4.66 3.02 -9.16
CA VAL A 29 -5.37 3.05 -10.44
C VAL A 29 -6.86 3.25 -10.20
N ILE A 30 -7.55 3.80 -11.20
CA ILE A 30 -9.02 3.88 -11.19
C ILE A 30 -9.56 2.71 -12.02
N VAL A 31 -10.34 1.84 -11.38
CA VAL A 31 -11.01 0.70 -12.04
C VAL A 31 -12.50 0.88 -11.84
N ALA A 32 -13.25 1.08 -12.92
CA ALA A 32 -14.69 1.33 -12.88
C ALA A 32 -15.09 2.46 -11.89
N GLY A 33 -14.32 3.55 -11.85
CA GLY A 33 -14.55 4.69 -10.94
C GLY A 33 -14.05 4.50 -9.50
N LEU A 34 -13.54 3.32 -9.16
CA LEU A 34 -13.04 3.01 -7.82
C LEU A 34 -11.52 3.11 -7.76
N ARG A 35 -10.99 3.74 -6.70
CA ARG A 35 -9.55 3.77 -6.41
C ARG A 35 -9.08 2.40 -5.90
N MET A 36 -8.21 1.78 -6.67
CA MET A 36 -7.65 0.46 -6.40
C MET A 36 -6.13 0.54 -6.35
N ILE A 37 -5.53 -0.19 -5.42
CA ILE A 37 -4.08 -0.38 -5.31
C ILE A 37 -3.76 -1.69 -6.05
N PRO A 38 -2.90 -1.71 -7.08
CA PRO A 38 -2.49 -2.95 -7.74
C PRO A 38 -1.91 -3.97 -6.75
N GLN A 39 -2.14 -5.27 -6.95
CA GLN A 39 -1.58 -6.28 -6.05
C GLN A 39 -0.05 -6.26 -6.08
N SER A 40 0.56 -6.06 -7.25
CA SER A 40 2.00 -5.92 -7.42
C SER A 40 2.59 -4.80 -6.56
N GLU A 41 1.86 -3.69 -6.43
CA GLU A 41 2.28 -2.54 -5.64
C GLU A 41 2.24 -2.85 -4.14
N VAL A 42 1.21 -3.57 -3.69
CA VAL A 42 1.15 -4.07 -2.30
C VAL A 42 2.33 -5.01 -2.00
N GLU A 43 2.65 -5.93 -2.92
CA GLU A 43 3.79 -6.83 -2.73
C GLU A 43 5.14 -6.11 -2.75
N ARG A 44 5.31 -5.07 -3.57
CA ARG A 44 6.51 -4.22 -3.57
C ARG A 44 6.72 -3.60 -2.20
N VAL A 45 5.72 -2.89 -1.68
CA VAL A 45 5.80 -2.22 -0.37
C VAL A 45 5.99 -3.23 0.76
N LYS A 46 5.35 -4.40 0.68
CA LYS A 46 5.54 -5.47 1.67
C LYS A 46 6.99 -5.96 1.73
N ARG A 47 7.68 -6.02 0.60
CA ARG A 47 9.12 -6.37 0.55
C ARG A 47 9.96 -5.28 1.19
N GLU A 48 9.71 -4.02 0.84
CA GLU A 48 10.43 -2.86 1.40
C GLU A 48 10.30 -2.78 2.93
N ILE A 49 9.09 -3.02 3.47
CA ILE A 49 8.87 -3.07 4.92
C ILE A 49 9.67 -4.21 5.57
N LYS A 50 9.72 -5.38 4.94
CA LYS A 50 10.51 -6.52 5.45
C LYS A 50 12.00 -6.24 5.42
N GLU A 51 12.51 -5.63 4.35
CA GLU A 51 13.92 -5.28 4.20
C GLU A 51 14.32 -4.28 5.29
N GLN A 52 13.54 -3.22 5.50
CA GLN A 52 13.76 -2.25 6.58
C GLN A 52 13.78 -2.90 7.97
N ALA A 53 12.85 -3.83 8.24
CA ALA A 53 12.81 -4.53 9.54
C ALA A 53 13.95 -5.53 9.75
N THR A 54 14.75 -5.85 8.73
CA THR A 54 15.90 -6.76 8.83
C THR A 54 17.22 -6.01 9.04
N GLU A 55 17.22 -4.69 8.81
CA GLU A 55 18.39 -3.81 8.93
C GLU A 55 18.47 -3.11 10.31
N ASP A 56 17.40 -3.20 11.11
CA ASP A 56 17.29 -2.72 12.51
C ASP A 56 17.49 -3.86 13.54
#